data_AF-A0A7Y2GBZ1-F1
#
_entry.id   AF-A0A7Y2GBZ1-F1
#
_cell.length_a   1.000
_cell.length_b   1.000
_cell.length_c   1.000
_cell.angle_alpha   90.00
_cell.angle_beta   90.00
_cell.angle_gamma   90.00
#
_symmetry.space_group_name_H-M   'P 1'
#
loop_
_entity.id
_entity.type
_entity.pdbx_description
1 polymer ?
#
loop_
_entity_poly.entity_id
_entity_poly.type
_entity_poly.pdbx_seq_one_letter_code
_entity_poly.pdbx_strand_id
1 'polypeptide(L)'
;MDSVFYKQFERHGGGDGLKAHATHYCPGCGHGLIHKYVAEAIDELGVQDRTVAISPVGCSVFMYYYLDVGNSQAAHGRAPAVALGHKFANPESVVISYQGDGDLASIGLAEILQLAQMGVPISVIFVNNAIYGMTGGQMAPTTLMDQKTTTTPGGRERVTGQPLKVAEMIAQLEGPIYVERVALFNNKQRFRARKAVKKAIQLQIENRGLGFVEVLSECPTHLKMTPEDAQTWVEEKMTEVFPLGVKKDVEAEPWFDPGKPLFEAKAILEQIGATDDPVDRHGRGFPVHIDPDDVSVKFAGAGGDGAQTLAKLTCVTAINEGLDSTYIPSYGPESRGGTSYADVHIAREEVLSPAVPDPHVLVVFNAPSLEKFAPTVRKGGTVLYDETVISKVPQLDNDVRVIGVPFTQIAHDLGKTRVKNIVAMGAMQAATGLLERESLLAALEQAMHGDCAMLELNQHAFALGMEAVEMVA
;
A
#
# COMPACT_ATOMS: atom_id res chain seq x y z
N MET A 1 30.71 4.13 3.32
CA MET A 1 29.33 4.00 3.81
C MET A 1 28.50 3.54 2.63
N ASP A 2 27.67 2.52 2.84
CA ASP A 2 26.65 2.17 1.86
C ASP A 2 25.73 3.38 1.65
N SER A 3 25.20 3.52 0.45
CA SER A 3 24.31 4.63 0.07
C SER A 3 23.00 4.56 0.87
N VAL A 4 22.45 5.69 1.31
CA VAL A 4 21.08 5.75 1.88
C VAL A 4 20.02 5.37 0.86
N PHE A 5 20.33 5.41 -0.43
CA PHE A 5 19.50 4.80 -1.46
C PHE A 5 19.81 3.31 -1.63
N TYR A 6 18.77 2.50 -1.86
CA TYR A 6 18.92 1.13 -2.33
C TYR A 6 19.82 1.04 -3.57
N LYS A 7 20.59 -0.05 -3.67
CA LYS A 7 21.49 -0.30 -4.81
C LYS A 7 20.74 -0.52 -6.11
N GLN A 8 19.51 -1.02 -6.05
CA GLN A 8 18.60 -1.23 -7.16
C GLN A 8 17.19 -0.80 -6.76
N PHE A 9 16.49 -0.06 -7.64
CA PHE A 9 15.10 0.32 -7.42
C PHE A 9 14.21 -0.65 -8.19
N GLU A 10 13.39 -1.45 -7.49
CA GLU A 10 12.43 -2.35 -8.13
C GLU A 10 11.29 -1.54 -8.79
N ARG A 11 11.51 -1.15 -10.04
CA ARG A 11 10.59 -0.29 -10.81
C ARG A 11 9.39 -1.07 -11.36
N HIS A 12 9.63 -2.30 -11.80
CA HIS A 12 8.72 -3.33 -12.31
C HIS A 12 9.56 -4.61 -12.35
N GLY A 13 9.06 -5.75 -11.85
CA GLY A 13 9.82 -7.00 -11.62
C GLY A 13 10.40 -7.70 -12.86
N GLY A 14 11.20 -7.01 -13.69
CA GLY A 14 11.85 -7.53 -14.89
C GLY A 14 12.47 -6.48 -15.84
N GLY A 15 12.71 -5.24 -15.40
CA GLY A 15 13.29 -4.21 -16.28
C GLY A 15 14.83 -4.20 -16.27
N ASP A 16 15.47 -4.41 -17.43
CA ASP A 16 16.93 -4.26 -17.60
C ASP A 16 17.36 -2.87 -18.12
N GLY A 17 18.62 -2.49 -17.86
CA GLY A 17 19.28 -1.31 -18.43
C GLY A 17 18.74 0.04 -17.92
N LEU A 18 18.63 1.04 -18.80
CA LEU A 18 18.09 2.39 -18.48
C LEU A 18 16.68 2.33 -17.86
N LYS A 19 15.92 1.27 -18.12
CA LYS A 19 14.61 1.07 -17.52
C LYS A 19 14.69 0.63 -16.05
N ALA A 20 15.75 -0.04 -15.61
CA ALA A 20 15.94 -0.43 -14.21
C ALA A 20 16.20 0.77 -13.28
N HIS A 21 16.74 1.87 -13.83
CA HIS A 21 17.24 3.01 -13.05
C HIS A 21 16.38 4.28 -13.16
N ALA A 22 15.23 4.20 -13.82
CA ALA A 22 14.36 5.36 -14.02
C ALA A 22 13.37 5.52 -12.85
N THR A 23 13.27 6.75 -12.36
CA THR A 23 12.33 7.12 -11.29
C THR A 23 10.87 6.86 -11.67
N HIS A 24 10.06 6.51 -10.67
CA HIS A 24 8.59 6.48 -10.71
C HIS A 24 7.98 7.86 -10.98
N TYR A 25 8.72 8.93 -10.67
CA TYR A 25 8.23 10.30 -10.82
C TYR A 25 8.33 10.82 -12.25
N CYS A 26 7.38 11.66 -12.62
CA CYS A 26 7.37 12.33 -13.91
C CYS A 26 8.60 13.24 -14.08
N PRO A 27 9.11 13.43 -15.32
CA PRO A 27 10.15 14.43 -15.59
C PRO A 27 9.75 15.81 -15.07
N GLY A 28 10.66 16.47 -14.33
CA GLY A 28 10.41 17.78 -13.72
C GLY A 28 9.64 17.75 -12.40
N CYS A 29 9.27 16.57 -11.88
CA CYS A 29 8.63 16.47 -10.57
C CYS A 29 9.63 16.71 -9.41
N GLY A 30 9.21 17.49 -8.42
CA GLY A 30 10.06 17.86 -7.27
C GLY A 30 10.38 16.73 -6.28
N HIS A 31 9.60 15.63 -6.25
CA HIS A 31 9.79 14.53 -5.30
C HIS A 31 11.23 13.96 -5.30
N GLY A 32 11.84 13.80 -6.48
CA GLY A 32 13.21 13.28 -6.58
C GLY A 32 14.26 14.17 -5.90
N LEU A 33 14.09 15.50 -5.97
CA LEU A 33 14.96 16.44 -5.25
C LEU A 33 14.75 16.35 -3.74
N ILE A 34 13.50 16.20 -3.28
CA ILE A 34 13.21 16.10 -1.86
C ILE A 34 13.78 14.80 -1.29
N HIS A 35 13.63 13.67 -1.98
CA HIS A 35 14.22 12.39 -1.57
C HIS A 35 15.74 12.51 -1.47
N LYS A 36 16.39 13.19 -2.43
CA LYS A 36 17.82 13.48 -2.35
C LYS A 36 18.19 14.25 -1.08
N TYR A 37 17.45 15.30 -0.72
CA TYR A 37 17.75 16.08 0.48
C TYR A 37 17.50 15.32 1.78
N VAL A 38 16.48 14.46 1.81
CA VAL A 38 16.23 13.55 2.94
C VAL A 38 17.39 12.55 3.07
N ALA A 39 17.80 11.91 1.97
CA ALA A 39 18.92 10.97 1.96
C ALA A 39 20.24 11.62 2.37
N GLU A 40 20.55 12.80 1.85
CA GLU A 40 21.74 13.58 2.23
C GLU A 40 21.71 13.95 3.73
N ALA A 41 20.55 14.33 4.26
CA ALA A 41 20.42 14.62 5.68
C ALA A 41 20.62 13.36 6.56
N ILE A 42 20.05 12.22 6.17
CA ILE A 42 20.23 10.95 6.89
C ILE A 42 21.70 10.52 6.91
N ASP A 43 22.38 10.59 5.76
CA ASP A 43 23.80 10.25 5.61
C ASP A 43 24.70 11.18 6.44
N GLU A 44 24.53 12.50 6.29
CA GLU A 44 25.32 13.50 7.01
C GLU A 44 25.12 13.44 8.55
N LEU A 45 23.97 12.95 9.01
CA LEU A 45 23.64 12.80 10.42
C LEU A 45 23.94 11.40 10.96
N GLY A 46 24.28 10.43 10.10
CA GLY A 46 24.63 9.07 10.49
C GLY A 46 23.48 8.29 11.15
N VAL A 47 22.25 8.47 10.67
CA VAL A 47 21.03 7.93 11.32
C VAL A 47 20.26 6.90 10.49
N GLN A 48 20.87 6.35 9.43
CA GLN A 48 20.21 5.43 8.49
C GLN A 48 19.51 4.25 9.19
N ASP A 49 20.24 3.46 9.99
CA ASP A 49 19.72 2.25 10.66
C ASP A 49 18.65 2.52 11.73
N ARG A 50 18.52 3.78 12.20
CA ARG A 50 17.47 4.19 13.14
C ARG A 50 16.34 4.97 12.47
N THR A 51 16.38 5.16 11.15
CA THR A 51 15.38 5.96 10.43
C THR A 51 14.21 5.09 10.00
N VAL A 52 13.00 5.60 10.20
CA VAL A 52 11.76 5.02 9.68
C VAL A 52 11.04 6.06 8.81
N ALA A 53 10.91 5.76 7.53
CA ALA A 53 10.19 6.55 6.55
C ALA A 53 8.72 6.12 6.46
N ILE A 54 7.81 7.04 6.74
CA ILE A 54 6.36 6.82 6.62
C ILE A 54 5.88 7.40 5.29
N SER A 55 5.46 6.52 4.39
CA SER A 55 5.11 6.86 3.01
C SER A 55 3.64 6.49 2.75
N PRO A 56 2.69 7.43 2.85
CA PRO A 56 1.27 7.15 2.63
C PRO A 56 0.89 7.22 1.15
N VAL A 57 -0.35 6.80 0.87
CA VAL A 57 -0.94 6.78 -0.47
C VAL A 57 -0.89 8.16 -1.16
N GLY A 58 -0.37 8.17 -2.39
CA GLY A 58 -0.12 9.37 -3.19
C GLY A 58 1.21 9.25 -3.92
N CYS A 59 1.61 10.25 -4.70
CA CYS A 59 2.95 10.24 -5.31
C CYS A 59 4.06 10.11 -4.25
N SER A 60 3.80 10.61 -3.02
CA SER A 60 4.66 10.42 -1.86
C SER A 60 4.95 8.95 -1.52
N VAL A 61 4.05 8.02 -1.86
CA VAL A 61 4.18 6.61 -1.50
C VAL A 61 5.47 5.99 -2.03
N PHE A 62 5.97 6.46 -3.19
CA PHE A 62 7.11 5.81 -3.83
C PHE A 62 8.44 5.98 -3.08
N MET A 63 8.50 6.81 -2.02
CA MET A 63 9.70 7.00 -1.20
C MET A 63 10.28 5.68 -0.69
N TYR A 64 9.43 4.71 -0.33
CA TYR A 64 9.90 3.41 0.15
C TYR A 64 10.62 2.55 -0.89
N TYR A 65 10.50 2.84 -2.20
CA TYR A 65 11.29 2.15 -3.22
C TYR A 65 12.72 2.66 -3.34
N TYR A 66 13.03 3.80 -2.71
CA TYR A 66 14.30 4.48 -2.89
C TYR A 66 15.21 4.41 -1.68
N LEU A 67 14.69 4.64 -0.48
CA LEU A 67 15.52 4.78 0.72
C LEU A 67 15.72 3.44 1.44
N ASP A 68 16.98 3.07 1.63
CA ASP A 68 17.44 1.94 2.43
C ASP A 68 17.40 2.28 3.92
N VAL A 69 16.19 2.35 4.45
CA VAL A 69 15.83 2.63 5.84
C VAL A 69 14.64 1.75 6.24
N GLY A 70 14.21 1.81 7.49
CA GLY A 70 12.90 1.24 7.85
C GLY A 70 11.80 1.92 7.03
N ASN A 71 10.96 1.18 6.35
CA ASN A 71 9.88 1.74 5.53
C ASN A 71 8.53 1.24 6.03
N SER A 72 7.59 2.16 6.22
CA SER A 72 6.21 1.84 6.61
C SER A 72 5.24 2.58 5.70
N GLN A 73 4.45 1.84 4.93
CA GLN A 73 3.35 2.43 4.19
C GLN A 73 2.18 2.69 5.14
N ALA A 74 1.61 3.89 5.09
CA ALA A 74 0.38 4.21 5.82
C ALA A 74 -0.83 4.26 4.88
N ALA A 75 -2.01 3.96 5.41
CA ALA A 75 -3.26 4.28 4.71
C ALA A 75 -3.36 5.79 4.46
N HIS A 76 -4.14 6.17 3.45
CA HIS A 76 -4.27 7.58 3.06
C HIS A 76 -4.73 8.46 4.25
N GLY A 77 -3.96 9.51 4.55
CA GLY A 77 -4.14 10.45 5.65
C GLY A 77 -3.68 9.95 7.01
N ARG A 78 -3.19 8.72 7.14
CA ARG A 78 -2.85 8.10 8.44
C ARG A 78 -1.37 8.12 8.79
N ALA A 79 -0.53 8.73 7.95
CA ALA A 79 0.90 8.84 8.23
C ALA A 79 1.22 9.50 9.59
N PRO A 80 0.51 10.55 10.08
CA PRO A 80 0.79 11.10 11.40
C PRO A 80 0.54 10.11 12.54
N ALA A 81 -0.56 9.35 12.48
CA ALA A 81 -0.89 8.32 13.47
C ALA A 81 0.13 7.17 13.46
N VAL A 82 0.52 6.69 12.28
CA VAL A 82 1.54 5.65 12.12
C VAL A 82 2.90 6.16 12.60
N ALA A 83 3.24 7.42 12.33
CA ALA A 83 4.48 8.04 12.79
C ALA A 83 4.56 8.11 14.32
N LEU A 84 3.46 8.47 15.00
CA LEU A 84 3.36 8.40 16.46
C LEU A 84 3.59 6.97 16.96
N GLY A 85 2.95 5.98 16.35
CA GLY A 85 3.12 4.57 16.70
C GLY A 85 4.59 4.14 16.67
N HIS A 86 5.30 4.42 15.57
CA HIS A 86 6.74 4.14 15.47
C HIS A 86 7.56 4.89 16.52
N LYS A 87 7.29 6.19 16.73
CA LYS A 87 8.06 7.00 17.66
C LYS A 87 7.86 6.59 19.12
N PHE A 88 6.68 6.16 19.52
CA PHE A 88 6.42 5.67 20.87
C PHE A 88 6.86 4.21 21.08
N ALA A 89 6.73 3.36 20.06
CA ALA A 89 7.22 1.98 20.13
C ALA A 89 8.76 1.90 20.13
N ASN A 90 9.42 2.83 19.43
CA ASN A 90 10.87 2.95 19.38
C ASN A 90 11.26 4.43 19.58
N PRO A 91 11.40 4.92 20.83
CA PRO A 91 11.69 6.32 21.14
C PRO A 91 12.97 6.86 20.48
N GLU A 92 13.96 5.98 20.29
CA GLU A 92 15.21 6.30 19.60
C GLU A 92 15.09 6.31 18.08
N SER A 93 13.96 5.96 17.47
CA SER A 93 13.83 6.05 16.02
C SER A 93 13.80 7.50 15.53
N VAL A 94 14.33 7.73 14.33
CA VAL A 94 14.17 8.98 13.56
C VAL A 94 13.03 8.73 12.58
N VAL A 95 11.84 9.23 12.91
CA VAL A 95 10.63 9.04 12.13
C VAL A 95 10.42 10.22 11.18
N ILE A 96 10.31 9.92 9.88
CA ILE A 96 10.08 10.91 8.83
C ILE A 96 8.71 10.65 8.20
N SER A 97 7.77 11.58 8.40
CA SER A 97 6.45 11.54 7.74
C SER A 97 6.53 12.29 6.41
N TYR A 98 6.39 11.58 5.28
CA TYR A 98 6.51 12.15 3.94
C TYR A 98 5.15 12.19 3.24
N GLN A 99 4.46 13.33 3.26
CA GLN A 99 3.05 13.39 2.87
C GLN A 99 2.80 14.37 1.72
N GLY A 100 1.93 14.01 0.78
CA GLY A 100 1.44 14.92 -0.26
C GLY A 100 0.26 15.79 0.20
N ASP A 101 -0.12 16.75 -0.65
CA ASP A 101 -1.24 17.69 -0.44
C ASP A 101 -2.53 17.01 0.09
N GLY A 102 -3.15 16.14 -0.71
CA GLY A 102 -4.38 15.47 -0.32
C GLY A 102 -4.28 14.58 0.90
N ASP A 103 -3.13 13.95 1.07
CA ASP A 103 -2.88 13.06 2.20
C ASP A 103 -2.90 13.85 3.51
N LEU A 104 -2.10 14.91 3.60
CA LEU A 104 -1.93 15.68 4.83
C LEU A 104 -3.03 16.72 5.02
N ALA A 105 -3.35 17.50 3.98
CA ALA A 105 -4.19 18.69 4.11
C ALA A 105 -5.69 18.41 3.91
N SER A 106 -6.07 17.21 3.46
CA SER A 106 -7.48 16.80 3.30
C SER A 106 -7.85 15.71 4.29
N ILE A 107 -7.74 14.44 3.89
CA ILE A 107 -8.22 13.31 4.71
C ILE A 107 -7.40 13.13 6.00
N GLY A 108 -6.13 13.54 6.00
CA GLY A 108 -5.24 13.53 7.17
C GLY A 108 -5.20 14.82 7.97
N LEU A 109 -6.04 15.83 7.68
CA LEU A 109 -5.93 17.16 8.32
C LEU A 109 -6.04 17.10 9.84
N ALA A 110 -6.99 16.33 10.37
CA ALA A 110 -7.15 16.15 11.82
C ALA A 110 -5.94 15.43 12.44
N GLU A 111 -5.38 14.44 11.74
CA GLU A 111 -4.26 13.63 12.21
C GLU A 111 -2.98 14.47 12.34
N ILE A 112 -2.69 15.30 11.33
CA ILE A 112 -1.50 16.17 11.39
C ILE A 112 -1.65 17.27 12.44
N LEU A 113 -2.86 17.82 12.62
CA LEU A 113 -3.11 18.80 13.68
C LEU A 113 -2.89 18.17 15.07
N GLN A 114 -3.34 16.93 15.27
CA GLN A 114 -3.15 16.23 16.54
C GLN A 114 -1.66 15.92 16.80
N LEU A 115 -0.94 15.38 15.79
CA LEU A 115 0.50 15.16 15.89
C LEU A 115 1.26 16.47 16.20
N ALA A 116 0.93 17.54 15.47
CA ALA A 116 1.53 18.85 15.67
C ALA A 116 1.26 19.39 17.08
N GLN A 117 0.02 19.27 17.58
CA GLN A 117 -0.35 19.69 18.94
C GLN A 117 0.43 18.94 20.01
N MET A 118 0.70 17.64 19.82
CA MET A 118 1.52 16.85 20.75
C MET A 118 3.00 17.25 20.75
N GLY A 119 3.50 17.84 19.65
CA GLY A 119 4.88 18.33 19.55
C GLY A 119 5.96 17.24 19.57
N VAL A 120 5.59 15.96 19.53
CA VAL A 120 6.50 14.81 19.60
C VAL A 120 7.59 14.96 18.53
N PRO A 121 8.88 14.66 18.84
CA PRO A 121 9.96 14.88 17.89
C PRO A 121 9.85 13.98 16.67
N ILE A 122 9.18 14.48 15.65
CA ILE A 122 8.95 13.83 14.36
C ILE A 122 9.24 14.87 13.28
N SER A 123 9.85 14.45 12.19
CA SER A 123 10.12 15.31 11.04
C SER A 123 9.04 15.10 9.99
N VAL A 124 8.19 16.11 9.79
CA VAL A 124 7.12 16.10 8.80
C VAL A 124 7.59 16.85 7.57
N ILE A 125 7.59 16.17 6.42
CA ILE A 125 7.87 16.76 5.11
C ILE A 125 6.57 16.78 4.32
N PHE A 126 6.00 17.98 4.18
CA PHE A 126 4.75 18.21 3.47
C PHE A 126 5.03 18.66 2.04
N VAL A 127 4.73 17.80 1.05
CA VAL A 127 4.90 18.10 -0.37
C VAL A 127 3.64 18.78 -0.90
N ASN A 128 3.67 20.10 -0.97
CA ASN A 128 2.61 20.91 -1.52
C ASN A 128 2.83 21.10 -3.03
N ASN A 129 2.10 20.33 -3.83
CA ASN A 129 2.05 20.47 -5.30
C ASN A 129 0.71 21.00 -5.80
N ALA A 130 -0.15 21.51 -4.89
CA ALA A 130 -1.46 22.08 -5.17
C ALA A 130 -2.45 21.18 -5.95
N ILE A 131 -2.26 19.86 -5.94
CA ILE A 131 -3.06 18.94 -6.76
C ILE A 131 -2.97 17.48 -6.30
N TYR A 132 -4.03 16.69 -6.52
CA TYR A 132 -3.94 15.25 -6.30
C TYR A 132 -3.29 14.58 -7.52
N GLY A 133 -1.95 14.46 -7.49
CA GLY A 133 -1.19 13.92 -8.62
C GLY A 133 -1.57 12.49 -8.98
N MET A 134 -1.31 11.53 -8.09
CA MET A 134 -1.46 10.10 -8.37
C MET A 134 -2.85 9.69 -8.89
N THR A 135 -3.91 10.35 -8.42
CA THR A 135 -5.29 10.00 -8.78
C THR A 135 -5.78 10.65 -10.06
N GLY A 136 -4.97 11.45 -10.74
CA GLY A 136 -5.31 12.01 -12.06
C GLY A 136 -5.51 13.53 -12.10
N GLY A 137 -5.12 14.26 -11.04
CA GLY A 137 -5.11 15.71 -11.06
C GLY A 137 -6.40 16.37 -10.55
N GLN A 138 -6.98 15.85 -9.47
CA GLN A 138 -8.15 16.43 -8.80
C GLN A 138 -7.77 17.64 -7.94
N MET A 139 -8.78 18.45 -7.61
CA MET A 139 -8.64 19.57 -6.68
C MET A 139 -8.20 19.09 -5.30
N ALA A 140 -7.17 19.75 -4.78
CA ALA A 140 -6.61 19.55 -3.46
C ALA A 140 -6.91 20.77 -2.56
N PRO A 141 -6.77 20.63 -1.23
CA PRO A 141 -6.96 21.74 -0.29
C PRO A 141 -6.10 22.96 -0.59
N THR A 142 -4.90 22.79 -1.13
CA THR A 142 -4.00 23.89 -1.47
C THR A 142 -4.04 24.33 -2.93
N THR A 143 -4.89 23.72 -3.78
CA THR A 143 -5.15 24.17 -5.16
C THR A 143 -5.48 25.65 -5.20
N LEU A 144 -4.83 26.42 -6.08
CA LEU A 144 -4.97 27.87 -6.16
C LEU A 144 -6.35 28.29 -6.68
N MET A 145 -6.75 29.54 -6.42
CA MET A 145 -7.93 30.13 -7.05
C MET A 145 -7.80 30.10 -8.57
N ASP A 146 -8.91 29.85 -9.28
CA ASP A 146 -9.00 29.75 -10.74
C ASP A 146 -8.20 28.57 -11.37
N GLN A 147 -7.44 27.82 -10.58
CA GLN A 147 -6.71 26.65 -11.06
C GLN A 147 -7.70 25.54 -11.48
N LYS A 148 -7.64 25.17 -12.76
CA LYS A 148 -8.47 24.10 -13.32
C LYS A 148 -7.91 22.74 -12.96
N THR A 149 -8.79 21.84 -12.54
CA THR A 149 -8.47 20.45 -12.22
C THR A 149 -9.48 19.51 -12.87
N THR A 150 -9.29 18.20 -12.78
CA THR A 150 -10.26 17.23 -13.35
C THR A 150 -11.63 17.29 -12.69
N THR A 151 -11.69 17.64 -11.40
CA THR A 151 -12.95 17.78 -10.63
C THR A 151 -13.45 19.22 -10.55
N THR A 152 -12.62 20.20 -10.90
CA THR A 152 -13.00 21.62 -11.03
C THR A 152 -12.59 22.17 -12.40
N PRO A 153 -13.28 21.76 -13.49
CA PRO A 153 -12.90 22.16 -14.86
C PRO A 153 -13.07 23.66 -15.12
N GLY A 154 -13.94 24.34 -14.37
CA GLY A 154 -14.10 25.80 -14.38
C GLY A 154 -12.99 26.56 -13.66
N GLY A 155 -12.22 25.87 -12.81
CA GLY A 155 -11.30 26.49 -11.86
C GLY A 155 -11.81 26.36 -10.42
N ARG A 156 -10.93 26.55 -9.44
CA ARG A 156 -11.34 26.70 -8.04
C ARG A 156 -12.03 28.04 -7.84
N GLU A 157 -13.21 28.02 -7.24
CA GLU A 157 -14.03 29.20 -7.00
C GLU A 157 -14.33 29.41 -5.51
N ARG A 158 -14.93 30.55 -5.17
CA ARG A 158 -15.25 30.91 -3.78
C ARG A 158 -16.07 29.84 -3.04
N VAL A 159 -16.99 29.17 -3.73
CA VAL A 159 -17.85 28.12 -3.12
C VAL A 159 -17.05 26.88 -2.72
N THR A 160 -15.91 26.63 -3.38
CA THR A 160 -14.96 25.55 -3.03
C THR A 160 -13.92 25.97 -1.98
N GLY A 161 -14.07 27.15 -1.39
CA GLY A 161 -13.18 27.69 -0.36
C GLY A 161 -11.86 28.22 -0.90
N GLN A 162 -11.07 28.84 -0.02
CA GLN A 162 -9.73 29.38 -0.32
C GLN A 162 -8.64 28.31 -0.15
N PRO A 163 -7.48 28.43 -0.84
CA PRO A 163 -6.34 27.53 -0.65
C PRO A 163 -5.90 27.49 0.82
N LEU A 164 -5.77 26.27 1.38
CA LEU A 164 -5.48 26.07 2.79
C LEU A 164 -4.00 26.37 3.10
N LYS A 165 -3.75 27.27 4.06
CA LYS A 165 -2.40 27.70 4.48
C LYS A 165 -1.88 26.83 5.62
N VAL A 166 -1.44 25.61 5.28
CA VAL A 166 -1.11 24.57 6.27
C VAL A 166 0.06 24.98 7.17
N ALA A 167 1.19 25.44 6.64
CA ALA A 167 2.33 25.82 7.49
C ALA A 167 1.98 26.96 8.47
N GLU A 168 1.15 27.93 8.07
CA GLU A 168 0.66 28.96 8.98
C GLU A 168 -0.21 28.35 10.09
N MET A 169 -1.13 27.44 9.76
CA MET A 169 -1.95 26.75 10.76
C MET A 169 -1.09 25.97 11.76
N ILE A 170 -0.13 25.18 11.28
CA ILE A 170 0.78 24.38 12.13
C ILE A 170 1.65 25.29 13.00
N ALA A 171 2.15 26.42 12.46
CA ALA A 171 2.96 27.37 13.21
C ALA A 171 2.20 28.08 14.35
N GLN A 172 0.86 28.12 14.33
CA GLN A 172 0.08 28.66 15.44
C GLN A 172 -0.06 27.69 16.62
N LEU A 173 0.20 26.40 16.43
CA LEU A 173 0.15 25.41 17.51
C LEU A 173 1.39 25.54 18.39
N GLU A 174 1.26 25.21 19.68
CA GLU A 174 2.36 25.29 20.64
C GLU A 174 3.39 24.17 20.42
N GLY A 175 2.93 22.96 20.10
CA GLY A 175 3.78 21.76 19.99
C GLY A 175 4.92 21.80 18.97
N PRO A 176 4.73 22.27 17.71
CA PRO A 176 5.81 22.29 16.72
C PRO A 176 6.85 23.33 17.11
N ILE A 177 8.15 23.00 17.04
CA ILE A 177 9.22 23.95 17.39
C ILE A 177 9.87 24.58 16.16
N TYR A 178 9.71 23.95 15.00
CA TYR A 178 10.24 24.43 13.74
C TYR A 178 9.23 24.20 12.62
N VAL A 179 8.89 25.26 11.89
CA VAL A 179 8.00 25.26 10.74
C VAL A 179 8.62 26.17 9.66
N GLU A 180 9.03 25.60 8.53
CA GLU A 180 9.57 26.38 7.40
C GLU A 180 8.91 25.97 6.08
N ARG A 181 8.56 26.98 5.26
CA ARG A 181 8.14 26.76 3.88
C ARG A 181 9.29 27.04 2.92
N VAL A 182 9.59 26.09 2.06
CA VAL A 182 10.66 26.12 1.05
C VAL A 182 10.11 25.77 -0.34
N ALA A 183 10.93 25.90 -1.39
CA ALA A 183 10.55 25.60 -2.76
C ALA A 183 11.73 25.03 -3.58
N LEU A 184 11.47 24.59 -4.81
CA LEU A 184 12.44 23.85 -5.63
C LEU A 184 12.78 24.49 -6.99
N PHE A 185 12.10 25.58 -7.36
CA PHE A 185 12.15 26.17 -8.71
C PHE A 185 13.51 26.76 -9.11
N ASN A 186 14.44 27.00 -8.18
CA ASN A 186 15.80 27.44 -8.50
C ASN A 186 16.85 26.97 -7.48
N ASN A 187 18.14 27.15 -7.81
CA ASN A 187 19.26 26.69 -6.98
C ASN A 187 19.27 27.29 -5.57
N LYS A 188 18.89 28.57 -5.42
CA LYS A 188 18.83 29.23 -4.12
C LYS A 188 17.78 28.56 -3.23
N GLN A 189 16.58 28.31 -3.76
CA GLN A 189 15.51 27.67 -2.99
C GLN A 189 15.81 26.20 -2.71
N ARG A 190 16.41 25.47 -3.67
CA ARG A 190 16.90 24.10 -3.48
C ARG A 190 17.88 23.97 -2.32
N PHE A 191 18.83 24.91 -2.20
CA PHE A 191 19.77 24.93 -1.08
C PHE A 191 19.07 25.21 0.25
N ARG A 192 18.06 26.09 0.27
CA ARG A 192 17.24 26.31 1.47
C ARG A 192 16.44 25.07 1.86
N ALA A 193 15.83 24.39 0.89
CA ALA A 193 15.10 23.14 1.12
C ALA A 193 16.00 22.07 1.75
N ARG A 194 17.21 21.87 1.21
CA ARG A 194 18.21 20.96 1.79
C ARG A 194 18.48 21.27 3.26
N LYS A 195 18.71 22.55 3.59
CA LYS A 195 18.96 22.98 4.98
C LYS A 195 17.76 22.78 5.90
N ALA A 196 16.56 23.11 5.44
CA ALA A 196 15.35 22.97 6.24
C ALA A 196 15.05 21.52 6.58
N VAL A 197 15.17 20.61 5.60
CA VAL A 197 15.03 19.16 5.81
C VAL A 197 16.04 18.65 6.84
N LYS A 198 17.33 18.99 6.68
CA LYS A 198 18.37 18.60 7.65
C LYS A 198 18.08 19.12 9.05
N LYS A 199 17.67 20.39 9.18
CA LYS A 199 17.33 21.00 10.48
C LYS A 199 16.16 20.29 11.17
N ALA A 200 15.10 19.96 10.43
CA ALA A 200 13.95 19.25 10.99
C ALA A 200 14.33 17.85 11.53
N ILE A 201 15.23 17.15 10.85
CA ILE A 201 15.74 15.83 11.29
C ILE A 201 16.66 15.98 12.51
N GLN A 202 17.56 16.98 12.49
CA GLN A 202 18.45 17.28 13.60
C GLN A 202 17.69 17.55 14.92
N LEU A 203 16.65 18.38 14.87
CA LEU A 203 15.82 18.70 16.04
C LEU A 203 15.12 17.47 16.64
N GLN A 204 14.75 16.52 15.78
CA GLN A 204 14.21 15.24 16.22
C GLN A 204 15.27 14.37 16.91
N ILE A 205 16.49 14.28 16.35
CA ILE A 205 17.60 13.52 16.96
C ILE A 205 17.95 14.07 18.34
N GLU A 206 17.85 15.39 18.51
CA GLU A 206 18.06 16.08 19.78
C GLU A 206 16.85 15.94 20.75
N ASN A 207 15.77 15.25 20.37
CA ASN A 207 14.55 15.07 21.17
C ASN A 207 13.87 16.39 21.59
N ARG A 208 14.01 17.45 20.79
CA ARG A 208 13.56 18.81 21.14
C ARG A 208 12.11 19.09 20.77
N GLY A 209 11.62 18.45 19.70
CA GLY A 209 10.22 18.58 19.29
C GLY A 209 10.01 18.45 17.79
N LEU A 210 8.75 18.65 17.38
CA LEU A 210 8.32 18.45 16.00
C LEU A 210 8.90 19.50 15.05
N GLY A 211 9.43 19.03 13.92
CA GLY A 211 9.86 19.85 12.80
C GLY A 211 8.95 19.63 11.59
N PHE A 212 8.40 20.71 11.03
CA PHE A 212 7.51 20.69 9.87
C PHE A 212 8.12 21.48 8.70
N VAL A 213 8.31 20.84 7.55
CA VAL A 213 8.84 21.47 6.35
C VAL A 213 7.82 21.33 5.23
N GLU A 214 7.21 22.45 4.84
CA GLU A 214 6.38 22.52 3.64
C GLU A 214 7.28 22.80 2.43
N VAL A 215 7.23 21.93 1.44
CA VAL A 215 7.97 22.07 0.18
C VAL A 215 6.98 22.34 -0.94
N LEU A 216 7.03 23.55 -1.51
CA LEU A 216 6.32 23.85 -2.75
C LEU A 216 7.02 23.11 -3.90
N SER A 217 6.29 22.21 -4.55
CA SER A 217 6.82 21.24 -5.51
C SER A 217 6.08 21.29 -6.84
N GLU A 218 6.82 21.09 -7.93
CA GLU A 218 6.30 21.08 -9.29
C GLU A 218 5.51 19.79 -9.60
N CYS A 219 4.38 19.92 -10.30
CA CYS A 219 3.60 18.81 -10.86
C CYS A 219 3.30 19.05 -12.36
N PRO A 220 4.31 19.00 -13.25
CA PRO A 220 4.16 19.36 -14.66
C PRO A 220 3.07 18.54 -15.37
N THR A 221 2.93 17.26 -15.05
CA THR A 221 1.95 16.35 -15.66
C THR A 221 0.51 16.82 -15.50
N HIS A 222 0.08 17.16 -14.28
CA HIS A 222 -1.32 17.53 -14.05
C HIS A 222 -1.58 19.02 -14.24
N LEU A 223 -0.55 19.86 -14.12
CA LEU A 223 -0.62 21.25 -14.56
C LEU A 223 -0.59 21.39 -16.09
N LYS A 224 -0.26 20.30 -16.83
CA LYS A 224 -0.11 20.27 -18.29
C LYS A 224 0.91 21.31 -18.79
N MET A 225 2.00 21.41 -18.05
CA MET A 225 3.09 22.38 -18.27
C MET A 225 4.39 21.64 -18.59
N THR A 226 5.31 22.32 -19.26
CA THR A 226 6.69 21.87 -19.30
C THR A 226 7.32 21.93 -17.89
N PRO A 227 8.39 21.19 -17.59
CA PRO A 227 9.11 21.32 -16.32
C PRO A 227 9.49 22.76 -15.98
N GLU A 228 9.96 23.53 -16.96
CA GLU A 228 10.37 24.93 -16.82
C GLU A 228 9.18 25.86 -16.54
N ASP A 229 8.06 25.67 -17.25
CA ASP A 229 6.83 26.41 -16.99
C ASP A 229 6.27 26.08 -15.61
N ALA A 230 6.36 24.82 -15.17
CA ALA A 230 5.92 24.41 -13.84
C ALA A 230 6.77 25.06 -12.73
N GLN A 231 8.08 25.18 -12.92
CA GLN A 231 8.96 25.92 -12.00
C GLN A 231 8.55 27.39 -11.92
N THR A 232 8.32 28.02 -13.07
CA THR A 232 7.88 29.42 -13.16
C THR A 232 6.51 29.60 -12.49
N TRP A 233 5.59 28.65 -12.68
CA TRP A 233 4.28 28.66 -12.04
C TRP A 233 4.38 28.55 -10.51
N VAL A 234 5.27 27.69 -9.98
CA VAL A 234 5.52 27.64 -8.53
C VAL A 234 6.10 28.98 -8.05
N GLU A 235 7.10 29.52 -8.76
CA GLU A 235 7.73 30.80 -8.41
C GLU A 235 6.73 31.96 -8.38
N GLU A 236 5.93 32.13 -9.42
CA GLU A 236 5.07 33.30 -9.58
C GLU A 236 3.69 33.15 -8.93
N LYS A 237 3.10 31.95 -8.96
CA LYS A 237 1.71 31.73 -8.53
C LYS A 237 1.62 31.11 -7.15
N MET A 238 2.38 30.04 -6.89
CA MET A 238 2.30 29.40 -5.59
C MET A 238 2.91 30.27 -4.49
N THR A 239 4.04 30.95 -4.73
CA THR A 239 4.66 31.77 -3.66
C THR A 239 3.84 33.01 -3.28
N GLU A 240 2.98 33.50 -4.17
CA GLU A 240 2.03 34.58 -3.88
C GLU A 240 1.02 34.15 -2.81
N VAL A 241 0.48 32.93 -2.94
CA VAL A 241 -0.50 32.37 -1.99
C VAL A 241 0.18 31.77 -0.77
N PHE A 242 1.36 31.18 -0.96
CA PHE A 242 2.15 30.47 0.04
C PHE A 242 3.54 31.10 0.19
N PRO A 243 3.67 32.24 0.90
CA PRO A 243 4.96 32.92 1.04
C PRO A 243 6.02 32.02 1.65
N LEU A 244 7.21 32.00 1.07
CA LEU A 244 8.34 31.20 1.56
C LEU A 244 8.89 31.72 2.90
N GLY A 245 9.69 30.89 3.57
CA GLY A 245 10.44 31.24 4.77
C GLY A 245 9.92 30.58 6.04
N VAL A 246 10.63 30.88 7.13
CA VAL A 246 10.36 30.37 8.48
C VAL A 246 9.04 30.94 9.00
N LYS A 247 8.16 30.06 9.46
CA LYS A 247 6.87 30.41 10.10
C LYS A 247 6.96 30.27 11.62
N LYS A 248 7.77 29.34 12.12
CA LYS A 248 8.11 29.17 13.52
C LYS A 248 9.50 28.57 13.64
N ASP A 249 10.31 29.08 14.56
CA ASP A 249 11.64 28.56 14.87
C ASP A 249 11.96 29.02 16.29
N VAL A 250 11.65 28.16 17.26
CA VAL A 250 11.81 28.46 18.68
C VAL A 250 12.79 27.46 19.27
N GLU A 251 13.62 27.95 20.19
CA GLU A 251 14.46 27.06 20.97
C GLU A 251 13.59 26.28 21.96
N ALA A 252 13.78 24.97 21.99
CA ALA A 252 13.19 24.07 22.98
C ALA A 252 14.28 23.20 23.58
N GLU A 253 14.18 22.88 24.87
CA GLU A 253 15.03 21.88 25.49
C GLU A 253 14.57 20.47 25.07
N PRO A 254 15.47 19.48 25.03
CA PRO A 254 15.08 18.08 24.88
C PRO A 254 14.06 17.67 25.95
N TRP A 255 12.93 17.10 25.54
CA TRP A 255 11.85 16.74 26.48
C TRP A 255 11.29 15.33 26.28
N PHE A 256 11.47 14.75 25.10
CA PHE A 256 10.84 13.47 24.77
C PHE A 256 11.66 12.29 25.29
N ASP A 257 11.18 11.68 26.37
CA ASP A 257 11.65 10.42 26.93
C ASP A 257 10.46 9.65 27.53
N PRO A 258 9.71 8.89 26.72
CA PRO A 258 8.58 8.10 27.21
C PRO A 258 9.01 6.85 28.01
N GLY A 259 10.32 6.65 28.21
CA GLY A 259 10.87 5.42 28.76
C GLY A 259 10.84 4.26 27.76
N LYS A 260 11.22 3.06 28.23
CA LYS A 260 11.16 1.85 27.40
C LYS A 260 9.71 1.36 27.32
N PRO A 261 9.16 1.12 26.12
CA PRO A 261 7.85 0.51 26.01
C PRO A 261 7.85 -0.87 26.68
N LEU A 262 6.82 -1.14 27.49
CA LEU A 262 6.60 -2.43 28.12
C LEU A 262 5.65 -3.25 27.25
N PHE A 263 6.12 -4.40 26.77
CA PHE A 263 5.29 -5.39 26.08
C PHE A 263 5.16 -6.63 26.95
N GLU A 264 4.08 -6.71 27.72
CA GLU A 264 3.74 -7.86 28.55
C GLU A 264 2.56 -8.60 27.89
N ALA A 265 2.85 -9.46 26.90
CA ALA A 265 1.85 -10.17 26.12
C ALA A 265 0.79 -10.87 26.99
N LYS A 266 1.23 -11.53 28.07
CA LYS A 266 0.35 -12.20 29.03
C LYS A 266 -0.63 -11.23 29.71
N ALA A 267 -0.14 -10.08 30.15
CA ALA A 267 -1.00 -9.07 30.78
C ALA A 267 -2.04 -8.52 29.78
N ILE A 268 -1.65 -8.34 28.51
CA ILE A 268 -2.57 -7.92 27.45
C ILE A 268 -3.65 -8.98 27.22
N LEU A 269 -3.26 -10.26 27.08
CA LEU A 269 -4.19 -11.38 26.90
C LEU A 269 -5.19 -11.49 28.07
N GLU A 270 -4.70 -11.41 29.32
CA GLU A 270 -5.53 -11.40 30.52
C GLU A 270 -6.54 -10.23 30.52
N GLN A 271 -6.14 -9.04 30.09
CA GLN A 271 -7.02 -7.86 30.05
C GLN A 271 -8.12 -7.95 28.98
N ILE A 272 -7.82 -8.56 27.83
CA ILE A 272 -8.81 -8.74 26.75
C ILE A 272 -9.63 -10.02 26.90
N GLY A 273 -9.36 -10.83 27.93
CA GLY A 273 -9.99 -12.13 28.14
C GLY A 273 -9.66 -13.14 27.04
N ALA A 274 -8.51 -12.99 26.39
CA ALA A 274 -8.00 -13.95 25.40
C ALA A 274 -7.05 -14.94 26.06
N THR A 275 -6.95 -16.14 25.49
CA THR A 275 -5.96 -17.14 25.85
C THR A 275 -4.99 -17.37 24.68
N ASP A 276 -3.87 -17.99 24.98
CA ASP A 276 -2.91 -18.53 24.00
C ASP A 276 -3.21 -20.00 23.67
N ASP A 277 -4.38 -20.50 24.07
CA ASP A 277 -4.79 -21.86 23.76
C ASP A 277 -4.92 -22.03 22.23
N PRO A 278 -4.38 -23.12 21.67
CA PRO A 278 -4.53 -23.39 20.25
C PRO A 278 -6.03 -23.55 19.90
N VAL A 279 -6.44 -22.98 18.77
CA VAL A 279 -7.80 -23.15 18.26
C VAL A 279 -8.05 -24.62 17.95
N ASP A 280 -9.21 -25.14 18.33
CA ASP A 280 -9.62 -26.50 18.00
C ASP A 280 -9.59 -26.71 16.48
N ARG A 281 -8.98 -27.83 16.05
CA ARG A 281 -8.99 -28.23 14.64
C ARG A 281 -10.27 -28.96 14.31
N HIS A 282 -11.02 -28.43 13.36
CA HIS A 282 -12.27 -29.02 12.90
C HIS A 282 -12.11 -29.80 11.58
N GLY A 283 -11.01 -29.63 10.86
CA GLY A 283 -10.69 -30.37 9.64
C GLY A 283 -9.96 -31.71 9.86
N ARG A 284 -9.77 -32.47 8.78
CA ARG A 284 -9.09 -33.77 8.65
C ARG A 284 -7.58 -33.69 8.89
N GLY A 285 -7.05 -32.49 9.10
CA GLY A 285 -5.64 -32.20 9.28
C GLY A 285 -5.05 -31.42 8.10
N PHE A 286 -3.75 -31.15 8.18
CA PHE A 286 -3.04 -30.38 7.16
C PHE A 286 -2.92 -31.19 5.85
N PRO A 287 -3.04 -30.57 4.65
CA PRO A 287 -2.97 -31.25 3.35
C PRO A 287 -1.53 -31.67 2.98
N VAL A 288 -1.00 -32.66 3.70
CA VAL A 288 0.38 -33.16 3.59
C VAL A 288 0.76 -33.74 2.22
N HIS A 289 -0.24 -34.00 1.36
CA HIS A 289 -0.03 -34.44 -0.01
C HIS A 289 0.37 -33.31 -0.97
N ILE A 290 0.18 -32.05 -0.57
CA ILE A 290 0.63 -30.86 -1.32
C ILE A 290 2.00 -30.43 -0.82
N ASP A 291 2.13 -30.22 0.49
CA ASP A 291 3.37 -29.85 1.18
C ASP A 291 3.28 -30.36 2.63
N PRO A 292 4.40 -30.77 3.28
CA PRO A 292 4.35 -31.21 4.67
C PRO A 292 3.84 -30.14 5.65
N ASP A 293 4.18 -28.86 5.45
CA ASP A 293 4.05 -27.84 6.51
C ASP A 293 3.43 -26.50 6.06
N ASP A 294 3.58 -26.11 4.79
CA ASP A 294 3.08 -24.81 4.29
C ASP A 294 2.56 -24.93 2.84
N VAL A 295 1.30 -24.54 2.63
CA VAL A 295 0.72 -24.44 1.29
C VAL A 295 0.40 -22.99 0.95
N SER A 296 0.92 -22.57 -0.20
CA SER A 296 0.79 -21.24 -0.74
C SER A 296 -0.09 -21.22 -1.99
N VAL A 297 -1.08 -20.32 -2.01
CA VAL A 297 -2.08 -20.19 -3.07
C VAL A 297 -2.15 -18.75 -3.55
N LYS A 298 -2.16 -18.56 -4.88
CA LYS A 298 -2.32 -17.23 -5.48
C LYS A 298 -3.60 -17.18 -6.32
N PHE A 299 -4.38 -16.13 -6.11
CA PHE A 299 -5.60 -15.85 -6.88
C PHE A 299 -5.40 -14.58 -7.67
N ALA A 300 -5.58 -14.60 -8.99
CA ALA A 300 -5.28 -13.44 -9.82
C ALA A 300 -6.32 -13.17 -10.92
N GLY A 301 -6.64 -11.90 -11.13
CA GLY A 301 -7.59 -11.46 -12.13
C GLY A 301 -7.65 -9.93 -12.27
N ALA A 302 -8.78 -9.43 -12.75
CA ALA A 302 -9.12 -8.03 -12.83
C ALA A 302 -10.08 -7.64 -11.69
N GLY A 303 -10.24 -6.34 -11.48
CA GLY A 303 -11.28 -5.84 -10.57
C GLY A 303 -12.65 -6.36 -10.99
N GLY A 304 -13.36 -7.02 -10.07
CA GLY A 304 -14.67 -7.64 -10.33
C GLY A 304 -14.62 -9.14 -10.69
N ASP A 305 -13.43 -9.74 -10.87
CA ASP A 305 -13.33 -11.17 -11.18
C ASP A 305 -13.62 -12.09 -9.99
N GLY A 306 -13.63 -11.55 -8.77
CA GLY A 306 -13.89 -12.32 -7.55
C GLY A 306 -12.67 -13.05 -6.98
N ALA A 307 -11.47 -12.82 -7.53
CA ALA A 307 -10.21 -13.38 -6.99
C ALA A 307 -9.99 -13.04 -5.51
N GLN A 308 -10.24 -11.78 -5.12
CA GLN A 308 -10.13 -11.32 -3.73
C GLN A 308 -11.13 -12.02 -2.80
N THR A 309 -12.37 -12.20 -3.27
CA THR A 309 -13.42 -12.90 -2.50
C THR A 309 -13.07 -14.36 -2.31
N LEU A 310 -12.61 -15.04 -3.37
CA LEU A 310 -12.19 -16.44 -3.30
C LEU A 310 -11.00 -16.63 -2.36
N ALA A 311 -10.00 -15.75 -2.45
CA ALA A 311 -8.85 -15.77 -1.56
C ALA A 311 -9.24 -15.60 -0.08
N LYS A 312 -10.12 -14.62 0.20
CA LYS A 312 -10.64 -14.42 1.56
C LYS A 312 -11.43 -15.64 2.07
N LEU A 313 -12.29 -16.23 1.24
CA LEU A 313 -13.03 -17.44 1.60
C LEU A 313 -12.08 -18.61 1.89
N THR A 314 -11.04 -18.78 1.07
CA THR A 314 -10.01 -19.82 1.26
C THR A 314 -9.28 -19.63 2.60
N CYS A 315 -8.83 -18.41 2.91
CA CYS A 315 -8.19 -18.09 4.19
C CYS A 315 -9.12 -18.32 5.39
N VAL A 316 -10.35 -17.83 5.34
CA VAL A 316 -11.32 -18.03 6.43
C VAL A 316 -11.64 -19.51 6.62
N THR A 317 -11.74 -20.27 5.52
CA THR A 317 -11.97 -21.71 5.58
C THR A 317 -10.81 -22.44 6.24
N ALA A 318 -9.57 -22.10 5.90
CA ALA A 318 -8.38 -22.67 6.54
C ALA A 318 -8.34 -22.38 8.05
N ILE A 319 -8.67 -21.15 8.46
CA ILE A 319 -8.80 -20.76 9.87
C ILE A 319 -9.90 -21.57 10.56
N ASN A 320 -11.05 -21.76 9.91
CA ASN A 320 -12.15 -22.56 10.44
C ASN A 320 -11.78 -24.05 10.58
N GLU A 321 -10.83 -24.56 9.80
CA GLU A 321 -10.28 -25.92 9.98
C GLU A 321 -9.23 -26.00 11.10
N GLY A 322 -8.87 -24.87 11.72
CA GLY A 322 -7.86 -24.75 12.78
C GLY A 322 -6.42 -24.72 12.25
N LEU A 323 -6.24 -24.24 11.02
CA LEU A 323 -4.93 -23.96 10.42
C LEU A 323 -4.59 -22.48 10.55
N ASP A 324 -3.31 -22.14 10.56
CA ASP A 324 -2.90 -20.75 10.45
C ASP A 324 -2.96 -20.35 8.98
N SER A 325 -3.53 -19.17 8.69
CA SER A 325 -3.65 -18.68 7.34
C SER A 325 -3.63 -17.17 7.28
N THR A 326 -2.98 -16.65 6.24
CA THR A 326 -2.97 -15.22 5.94
C THR A 326 -3.59 -14.97 4.58
N TYR A 327 -4.19 -13.79 4.42
CA TYR A 327 -4.71 -13.28 3.16
C TYR A 327 -4.14 -11.88 2.94
N ILE A 328 -3.33 -11.71 1.90
CA ILE A 328 -2.77 -10.42 1.51
C ILE A 328 -3.32 -10.01 0.14
N PRO A 329 -4.23 -9.04 0.08
CA PRO A 329 -4.68 -8.47 -1.17
C PRO A 329 -3.62 -7.54 -1.74
N SER A 330 -3.45 -7.57 -3.06
CA SER A 330 -2.63 -6.63 -3.80
C SER A 330 -3.41 -5.99 -4.94
N TYR A 331 -3.41 -4.67 -4.93
CA TYR A 331 -3.96 -3.82 -5.98
C TYR A 331 -2.82 -2.99 -6.54
N GLY A 332 -2.30 -3.38 -7.72
CA GLY A 332 -1.22 -2.62 -8.36
C GLY A 332 -1.63 -1.16 -8.61
N PRO A 333 -0.79 -0.16 -8.28
CA PRO A 333 -1.06 1.24 -8.59
C PRO A 333 -0.84 1.48 -10.09
N GLU A 334 -1.85 1.18 -10.89
CA GLU A 334 -1.76 1.28 -12.35
C GLU A 334 -2.80 2.24 -12.92
N SER A 335 -2.36 3.20 -13.73
CA SER A 335 -3.19 4.28 -14.27
C SER A 335 -4.28 3.83 -15.27
N ARG A 336 -4.34 2.54 -15.63
CA ARG A 336 -5.22 1.99 -16.69
C ARG A 336 -5.93 0.68 -16.32
N GLY A 337 -5.99 0.35 -15.02
CA GLY A 337 -6.48 -0.94 -14.55
C GLY A 337 -5.39 -2.00 -14.66
N GLY A 338 -4.94 -2.49 -13.50
CA GLY A 338 -3.87 -3.47 -13.39
C GLY A 338 -4.37 -4.83 -12.89
N THR A 339 -3.45 -5.79 -12.82
CA THR A 339 -3.72 -7.09 -12.20
C THR A 339 -4.04 -6.91 -10.72
N SER A 340 -5.21 -7.41 -10.32
CA SER A 340 -5.61 -7.59 -8.93
C SER A 340 -5.29 -9.03 -8.55
N TYR A 341 -4.52 -9.22 -7.48
CA TYR A 341 -4.22 -10.57 -7.00
C TYR A 341 -4.25 -10.63 -5.49
N ALA A 342 -4.37 -11.84 -4.96
CA ALA A 342 -4.34 -12.11 -3.54
C ALA A 342 -3.46 -13.32 -3.27
N ASP A 343 -2.66 -13.18 -2.24
CA ASP A 343 -1.78 -14.22 -1.73
C ASP A 343 -2.45 -14.82 -0.50
N VAL A 344 -2.57 -16.15 -0.49
CA VAL A 344 -3.07 -16.92 0.64
C VAL A 344 -2.02 -17.93 1.03
N HIS A 345 -1.54 -17.86 2.26
CA HIS A 345 -0.70 -18.91 2.86
C HIS A 345 -1.54 -19.69 3.86
N ILE A 346 -1.34 -21.01 3.92
CA ILE A 346 -1.97 -21.93 4.85
C ILE A 346 -0.85 -22.76 5.46
N ALA A 347 -0.58 -22.57 6.74
CA ALA A 347 0.47 -23.27 7.47
C ALA A 347 -0.12 -24.21 8.52
N ARG A 348 0.61 -25.28 8.81
CA ARG A 348 0.27 -26.20 9.89
C ARG A 348 0.34 -25.52 11.26
N GLU A 349 1.28 -24.59 11.46
CA GLU A 349 1.53 -23.93 12.75
C GLU A 349 1.46 -22.42 12.64
N GLU A 350 2.47 -21.77 12.07
CA GLU A 350 2.52 -20.31 11.92
C GLU A 350 2.88 -19.93 10.49
N VAL A 351 2.21 -18.93 9.93
CA VAL A 351 2.60 -18.34 8.65
C VAL A 351 3.74 -17.33 8.88
N LEU A 352 4.96 -17.73 8.53
CA LEU A 352 6.16 -16.90 8.72
C LEU A 352 6.30 -15.78 7.67
N SER A 353 5.79 -16.00 6.46
CA SER A 353 5.82 -15.03 5.36
C SER A 353 4.48 -15.07 4.64
N PRO A 354 3.78 -13.94 4.51
CA PRO A 354 2.49 -13.91 3.83
C PRO A 354 2.62 -13.74 2.30
N ALA A 355 3.82 -13.49 1.79
CA ALA A 355 4.07 -13.30 0.35
C ALA A 355 4.20 -14.65 -0.36
N VAL A 356 3.55 -14.81 -1.52
CA VAL A 356 3.56 -16.04 -2.32
C VAL A 356 4.33 -15.81 -3.63
N PRO A 357 5.68 -15.81 -3.63
CA PRO A 357 6.44 -15.68 -4.88
C PRO A 357 6.30 -16.92 -5.77
N ASP A 358 6.20 -18.10 -5.16
CA ASP A 358 6.20 -19.41 -5.83
C ASP A 358 5.01 -20.29 -5.40
N PRO A 359 3.77 -19.98 -5.85
CA PRO A 359 2.56 -20.67 -5.37
C PRO A 359 2.58 -22.18 -5.69
N HIS A 360 2.02 -22.98 -4.78
CA HIS A 360 1.64 -24.38 -5.04
C HIS A 360 0.40 -24.45 -5.94
N VAL A 361 -0.54 -23.54 -5.73
CA VAL A 361 -1.80 -23.48 -6.45
C VAL A 361 -2.00 -22.06 -6.98
N LEU A 362 -2.24 -21.92 -8.28
CA LEU A 362 -2.56 -20.66 -8.92
C LEU A 362 -3.95 -20.75 -9.55
N VAL A 363 -4.84 -19.84 -9.17
CA VAL A 363 -6.19 -19.73 -9.76
C VAL A 363 -6.32 -18.40 -10.49
N VAL A 364 -6.60 -18.44 -11.79
CA VAL A 364 -6.53 -17.27 -12.67
C VAL A 364 -7.79 -17.03 -13.47
N PHE A 365 -8.26 -15.78 -13.49
CA PHE A 365 -9.50 -15.38 -14.18
C PHE A 365 -9.27 -14.65 -15.51
N ASN A 366 -8.04 -14.26 -15.86
CA ASN A 366 -7.75 -13.58 -17.12
C ASN A 366 -6.33 -13.84 -17.66
N ALA A 367 -6.14 -13.57 -18.96
CA ALA A 367 -4.89 -13.86 -19.65
C ALA A 367 -3.67 -13.06 -19.15
N PRO A 368 -3.77 -11.73 -18.88
CA PRO A 368 -2.61 -10.98 -18.36
C PRO A 368 -2.09 -11.52 -17.02
N SER A 369 -3.00 -11.96 -16.15
CA SER A 369 -2.63 -12.56 -14.87
C SER A 369 -1.98 -13.93 -15.05
N LEU A 370 -2.45 -14.71 -16.02
CA LEU A 370 -1.90 -16.03 -16.32
C LEU A 370 -0.47 -15.89 -16.85
N GLU A 371 -0.26 -15.00 -17.82
CA GLU A 371 1.06 -14.71 -18.38
C GLU A 371 2.04 -14.22 -17.31
N LYS A 372 1.55 -13.41 -16.36
CA LYS A 372 2.36 -12.87 -15.27
C LYS A 372 2.74 -13.90 -14.20
N PHE A 373 1.81 -14.75 -13.77
CA PHE A 373 2.00 -15.58 -12.57
C PHE A 373 2.17 -17.07 -12.85
N ALA A 374 1.72 -17.59 -14.00
CA ALA A 374 1.92 -19.01 -14.31
C ALA A 374 3.39 -19.44 -14.33
N PRO A 375 4.35 -18.61 -14.82
CA PRO A 375 5.77 -18.96 -14.76
C PRO A 375 6.36 -19.03 -13.35
N THR A 376 5.66 -18.49 -12.34
CA THR A 376 6.16 -18.50 -10.95
C THR A 376 5.65 -19.70 -10.16
N VAL A 377 4.72 -20.49 -10.68
CA VAL A 377 4.22 -21.69 -10.01
C VAL A 377 5.35 -22.70 -9.83
N ARG A 378 5.48 -23.23 -8.61
CA ARG A 378 6.54 -24.19 -8.28
C ARG A 378 6.36 -25.50 -9.03
N LYS A 379 7.44 -26.28 -9.13
CA LYS A 379 7.41 -27.64 -9.72
C LYS A 379 6.44 -28.53 -8.96
N GLY A 380 5.63 -29.31 -9.67
CA GLY A 380 4.55 -30.11 -9.07
C GLY A 380 3.30 -29.32 -8.70
N GLY A 381 3.31 -27.99 -8.88
CA GLY A 381 2.16 -27.13 -8.60
C GLY A 381 1.03 -27.26 -9.61
N THR A 382 -0.11 -26.64 -9.29
CA THR A 382 -1.33 -26.67 -10.11
C THR A 382 -1.76 -25.27 -10.53
N VAL A 383 -2.05 -25.10 -11.82
CA VAL A 383 -2.64 -23.91 -12.42
C VAL A 383 -4.07 -24.22 -12.85
N LEU A 384 -5.03 -23.47 -12.30
CA LEU A 384 -6.43 -23.47 -12.71
C LEU A 384 -6.73 -22.14 -13.40
N TYR A 385 -7.31 -22.18 -14.61
CA TYR A 385 -7.59 -20.96 -15.36
C TYR A 385 -8.94 -20.99 -16.06
N ASP A 386 -9.53 -19.80 -16.25
CA ASP A 386 -10.79 -19.66 -16.98
C ASP A 386 -10.60 -19.85 -18.50
N GLU A 387 -10.84 -21.05 -18.99
CA GLU A 387 -10.70 -21.36 -20.43
C GLU A 387 -11.70 -20.61 -21.32
N THR A 388 -12.78 -20.07 -20.73
CA THR A 388 -13.78 -19.29 -21.47
C THR A 388 -13.19 -18.01 -22.05
N VAL A 389 -12.24 -17.41 -21.32
CA VAL A 389 -11.66 -16.09 -21.65
C VAL A 389 -10.16 -16.15 -21.94
N ILE A 390 -9.52 -17.29 -21.68
CA ILE A 390 -8.10 -17.51 -21.93
C ILE A 390 -7.94 -18.57 -23.02
N SER A 391 -7.54 -18.12 -24.20
CA SER A 391 -7.31 -19.00 -25.37
C SER A 391 -5.85 -19.40 -25.56
N LYS A 392 -4.92 -18.71 -24.91
CA LYS A 392 -3.48 -18.96 -25.01
C LYS A 392 -2.90 -19.17 -23.63
N VAL A 393 -2.43 -20.38 -23.39
CA VAL A 393 -1.72 -20.76 -22.16
C VAL A 393 -0.22 -20.65 -22.44
N PRO A 394 0.56 -19.99 -21.59
CA PRO A 394 2.01 -19.95 -21.74
C PRO A 394 2.59 -21.36 -21.61
N GLN A 395 3.72 -21.62 -22.28
CA GLN A 395 4.44 -22.88 -22.09
C GLN A 395 5.07 -22.88 -20.69
N LEU A 396 4.69 -23.86 -19.87
CA LEU A 396 5.20 -24.04 -18.51
C LEU A 396 6.10 -25.29 -18.45
N ASP A 397 6.81 -25.44 -17.33
CA ASP A 397 7.55 -26.67 -17.02
C ASP A 397 6.60 -27.89 -17.05
N ASN A 398 7.10 -29.03 -17.55
CA ASN A 398 6.27 -30.25 -17.72
C ASN A 398 5.72 -30.81 -16.40
N ASP A 399 6.27 -30.40 -15.27
CA ASP A 399 5.86 -30.84 -13.93
C ASP A 399 4.72 -29.99 -13.34
N VAL A 400 4.28 -28.92 -14.02
CA VAL A 400 3.14 -28.10 -13.58
C VAL A 400 1.85 -28.64 -14.19
N ARG A 401 0.88 -28.96 -13.33
CA ARG A 401 -0.44 -29.42 -13.77
C ARG A 401 -1.29 -28.22 -14.18
N VAL A 402 -1.68 -28.13 -15.45
CA VAL A 402 -2.47 -27.00 -15.97
C VAL A 402 -3.86 -27.48 -16.36
N ILE A 403 -4.90 -26.89 -15.76
CA ILE A 403 -6.29 -27.32 -15.90
C ILE A 403 -7.14 -26.11 -16.35
N GLY A 404 -7.70 -26.20 -17.54
CA GLY A 404 -8.70 -25.26 -18.05
C GLY A 404 -10.06 -25.62 -17.51
N VAL A 405 -10.76 -24.66 -16.92
CA VAL A 405 -12.12 -24.84 -16.41
C VAL A 405 -12.97 -23.65 -16.84
N PRO A 406 -14.17 -23.85 -17.39
CA PRO A 406 -14.93 -22.78 -18.01
C PRO A 406 -15.72 -21.96 -16.96
N PHE A 407 -15.02 -21.29 -16.04
CA PHE A 407 -15.62 -20.57 -14.90
C PHE A 407 -16.69 -19.56 -15.36
N THR A 408 -16.35 -18.75 -16.36
CA THR A 408 -17.27 -17.72 -16.88
C THR A 408 -18.46 -18.33 -17.60
N GLN A 409 -18.26 -19.38 -18.40
CA GLN A 409 -19.37 -20.05 -19.08
C GLN A 409 -20.33 -20.70 -18.08
N ILE A 410 -19.83 -21.43 -17.08
CA ILE A 410 -20.66 -22.05 -16.03
C ILE A 410 -21.46 -20.98 -15.28
N ALA A 411 -20.82 -19.87 -14.89
CA ALA A 411 -21.51 -18.77 -14.21
C ALA A 411 -22.55 -18.06 -15.10
N HIS A 412 -22.29 -17.99 -16.40
CA HIS A 412 -23.24 -17.45 -17.39
C HIS A 412 -24.46 -18.36 -17.53
N ASP A 413 -24.27 -19.67 -17.62
CA ASP A 413 -25.36 -20.65 -17.77
C ASP A 413 -26.24 -20.73 -16.52
N LEU A 414 -25.69 -20.44 -15.35
CA LEU A 414 -26.42 -20.23 -14.09
C LEU A 414 -27.16 -18.88 -14.01
N GLY A 415 -27.06 -18.02 -15.03
CA GLY A 415 -27.75 -16.73 -15.11
C GLY A 415 -27.20 -15.63 -14.20
N LYS A 416 -26.04 -15.85 -13.54
CA LYS A 416 -25.41 -14.90 -12.61
C LYS A 416 -23.89 -14.94 -12.76
N THR A 417 -23.34 -14.07 -13.59
CA THR A 417 -21.87 -13.94 -13.82
C THR A 417 -21.04 -13.70 -12.55
N ARG A 418 -21.68 -13.24 -11.46
CA ARG A 418 -21.02 -13.01 -10.16
C ARG A 418 -20.62 -14.28 -9.40
N VAL A 419 -21.07 -15.48 -9.79
CA VAL A 419 -20.73 -16.73 -9.09
C VAL A 419 -19.49 -17.44 -9.63
N LYS A 420 -18.81 -16.87 -10.63
CA LYS A 420 -17.63 -17.50 -11.27
C LYS A 420 -16.49 -17.83 -10.31
N ASN A 421 -16.32 -17.02 -9.26
CA ASN A 421 -15.33 -17.27 -8.22
C ASN A 421 -15.69 -18.50 -7.36
N ILE A 422 -16.98 -18.82 -7.22
CA ILE A 422 -17.45 -20.00 -6.51
C ILE A 422 -17.27 -21.26 -7.37
N VAL A 423 -17.47 -21.15 -8.68
CA VAL A 423 -17.10 -22.22 -9.63
C VAL A 423 -15.60 -22.52 -9.52
N ALA A 424 -14.77 -21.49 -9.52
CA ALA A 424 -13.33 -21.63 -9.33
C ALA A 424 -12.95 -22.24 -7.95
N MET A 425 -13.72 -21.95 -6.90
CA MET A 425 -13.55 -22.58 -5.58
C MET A 425 -13.78 -24.09 -5.61
N GLY A 426 -14.86 -24.53 -6.26
CA GLY A 426 -15.15 -25.96 -6.45
C GLY A 426 -14.09 -26.66 -7.28
N ALA A 427 -13.68 -26.03 -8.39
CA ALA A 427 -12.60 -26.54 -9.23
C ALA A 427 -11.28 -26.68 -8.46
N MET A 428 -10.92 -25.68 -7.64
CA MET A 428 -9.74 -25.74 -6.79
C MET A 428 -9.83 -26.89 -5.79
N GLN A 429 -10.97 -27.07 -5.14
CA GLN A 429 -11.18 -28.16 -4.19
C GLN A 429 -11.00 -29.53 -4.87
N ALA A 430 -11.63 -29.75 -6.04
CA ALA A 430 -11.53 -31.02 -6.77
C ALA A 430 -10.10 -31.28 -7.32
N ALA A 431 -9.42 -30.24 -7.79
CA ALA A 431 -8.08 -30.39 -8.38
C ALA A 431 -7.01 -30.69 -7.33
N THR A 432 -7.15 -30.17 -6.11
CA THR A 432 -6.07 -30.11 -5.13
C THR A 432 -6.36 -30.83 -3.82
N GLY A 433 -7.64 -30.95 -3.42
CA GLY A 433 -8.01 -31.41 -2.08
C GLY A 433 -7.43 -30.53 -0.95
N LEU A 434 -7.15 -29.25 -1.23
CA LEU A 434 -6.47 -28.32 -0.31
C LEU A 434 -7.21 -28.14 1.02
N LEU A 435 -8.52 -27.93 0.94
CA LEU A 435 -9.42 -27.74 2.08
C LEU A 435 -10.62 -28.67 1.91
N GLU A 436 -11.31 -28.95 3.01
CA GLU A 436 -12.48 -29.79 2.96
C GLU A 436 -13.64 -29.11 2.23
N ARG A 437 -14.36 -29.92 1.46
CA ARG A 437 -15.56 -29.50 0.76
C ARG A 437 -16.57 -28.90 1.73
N GLU A 438 -16.80 -29.57 2.85
CA GLU A 438 -17.77 -29.19 3.86
C GLU A 438 -17.40 -27.83 4.50
N SER A 439 -16.12 -27.62 4.81
CA SER A 439 -15.63 -26.35 5.36
C SER A 439 -15.78 -25.19 4.37
N LEU A 440 -15.48 -25.41 3.09
CA LEU A 440 -15.64 -24.39 2.04
C LEU A 440 -17.10 -23.98 1.86
N LEU A 441 -18.02 -24.96 1.89
CA LEU A 441 -19.47 -24.69 1.82
C LEU A 441 -19.97 -23.97 3.07
N ALA A 442 -19.46 -24.30 4.26
CA ALA A 442 -19.80 -23.62 5.50
C ALA A 442 -19.30 -22.16 5.52
N ALA A 443 -18.07 -21.90 5.07
CA ALA A 443 -17.53 -20.55 4.96
C ALA A 443 -18.30 -19.69 3.96
N LEU A 444 -18.75 -20.30 2.85
CA LEU A 444 -19.63 -19.68 1.87
C LEU A 444 -21.00 -19.30 2.49
N GLU A 445 -21.60 -20.19 3.29
CA GLU A 445 -22.85 -19.93 4.00
C GLU A 445 -22.71 -18.77 4.99
N GLN A 446 -21.63 -18.75 5.78
CA GLN A 446 -21.31 -17.67 6.71
C GLN A 446 -21.18 -16.32 6.01
N ALA A 447 -20.51 -16.29 4.84
CA ALA A 447 -20.30 -15.05 4.08
C ALA A 447 -21.59 -14.48 3.46
N MET A 448 -22.65 -15.28 3.30
CA MET A 448 -23.90 -14.88 2.64
C MET A 448 -24.96 -14.31 3.60
N HIS A 449 -24.73 -14.33 4.93
CA HIS A 449 -25.59 -13.73 5.96
C HIS A 449 -27.12 -13.99 5.81
N GLY A 450 -27.51 -15.18 5.33
CA GLY A 450 -28.92 -15.59 5.27
C GLY A 450 -29.68 -15.30 3.96
N ASP A 451 -29.01 -14.94 2.86
CA ASP A 451 -29.64 -14.94 1.52
C ASP A 451 -29.75 -16.37 0.97
N CYS A 452 -30.83 -17.07 1.34
CA CYS A 452 -31.04 -18.49 1.01
C CYS A 452 -31.02 -18.78 -0.50
N ALA A 453 -31.56 -17.88 -1.34
CA ALA A 453 -31.62 -18.09 -2.78
C ALA A 453 -30.23 -17.99 -3.43
N MET A 454 -29.39 -17.08 -2.93
CA MET A 454 -28.00 -16.99 -3.36
C MET A 454 -27.16 -18.15 -2.83
N LEU A 455 -27.49 -18.71 -1.65
CA LEU A 455 -26.79 -19.86 -1.10
C LEU A 455 -26.94 -21.10 -1.98
N GLU A 456 -28.18 -21.48 -2.34
CA GLU A 456 -28.44 -22.64 -3.21
C GLU A 456 -27.72 -22.52 -4.56
N LEU A 457 -27.75 -21.31 -5.15
CA LEU A 457 -27.06 -21.03 -6.40
C LEU A 457 -25.54 -21.20 -6.26
N ASN A 458 -24.95 -20.70 -5.18
CA ASN A 458 -23.50 -20.82 -4.97
C ASN A 458 -23.09 -22.27 -4.66
N GLN A 459 -23.89 -23.03 -3.91
CA GLN A 459 -23.66 -24.46 -3.70
C GLN A 459 -23.69 -25.25 -5.02
N HIS A 460 -24.64 -24.93 -5.90
CA HIS A 460 -24.71 -25.51 -7.24
C HIS A 460 -23.51 -25.08 -8.11
N ALA A 461 -23.13 -23.81 -8.09
CA ALA A 461 -21.94 -23.31 -8.80
C ALA A 461 -20.66 -24.01 -8.34
N PHE A 462 -20.51 -24.25 -7.03
CA PHE A 462 -19.39 -24.99 -6.46
C PHE A 462 -19.35 -26.43 -6.98
N ALA A 463 -20.49 -27.13 -6.98
CA ALA A 463 -20.58 -28.50 -7.48
C ALA A 463 -20.20 -28.61 -8.98
N LEU A 464 -20.72 -27.71 -9.82
CA LEU A 464 -20.37 -27.67 -11.25
C LEU A 464 -18.88 -27.39 -11.47
N GLY A 465 -18.27 -26.58 -10.61
CA GLY A 465 -16.82 -26.35 -10.62
C GLY A 465 -16.02 -27.63 -10.34
N MET A 466 -16.45 -28.45 -9.38
CA MET A 466 -15.83 -29.74 -9.10
C MET A 466 -15.97 -30.71 -10.28
N GLU A 467 -17.19 -30.88 -10.79
CA GLU A 467 -17.50 -31.77 -11.92
C GLU A 467 -16.68 -31.42 -13.16
N ALA A 468 -16.49 -30.12 -13.43
CA ALA A 468 -15.70 -29.66 -14.57
C ALA A 468 -14.23 -30.09 -14.50
N VAL A 469 -13.66 -30.22 -13.30
CA VAL A 469 -12.29 -30.74 -13.13
C VAL A 469 -12.26 -32.25 -13.28
N GLU A 470 -13.23 -32.97 -12.72
CA GLU A 470 -13.31 -34.44 -12.81
C GLU A 470 -13.47 -34.94 -14.26
N MET A 471 -14.03 -34.13 -15.16
CA MET A 471 -14.12 -34.46 -16.59
C MET A 471 -12.82 -34.27 -17.37
N VAL A 472 -11.86 -33.52 -16.82
CA VAL A 472 -10.61 -33.13 -17.50
C VAL A 472 -9.37 -33.75 -16.82
N ALA A 473 -9.50 -34.18 -15.57
CA ALA A 473 -8.51 -34.94 -14.80
C ALA A 473 -8.46 -36.41 -15.22
#